data_AF-A0A2M7F9H0-F1
#
_entry.id   AF-A0A2M7F9H0-F1
#
_cell.length_a   1.000
_cell.length_b   1.000
_cell.length_c   1.000
_cell.angle_alpha   90.00
_cell.angle_beta   90.00
_cell.angle_gamma   90.00
#
_symmetry.space_group_name_H-M   'P 1'
#
loop_
_entity.id
_entity.type
_entity.pdbx_description
1 polymer ?
#
loop_
_entity_poly.entity_id
_entity_poly.type
_entity_poly.pdbx_seq_one_letter_code
_entity_poly.pdbx_strand_id
1 'polypeptide(L)' 'NRSIPDRSVTISRMMDRMAHRGPDDKGTHNGNFHFFGNIRLAVIDIEYGHQP' A
#
# COMPACT_ATOMS: atom_id res chain seq x y z
N ASN A 1 8.62 -26.41 -5.54
CA ASN A 1 9.10 -25.06 -5.88
C ASN A 1 7.89 -24.14 -6.07
N ARG A 2 7.52 -23.31 -5.08
CA ARG A 2 6.50 -22.26 -5.30
C ARG A 2 7.20 -21.10 -6.02
N SER A 3 6.69 -20.67 -7.18
CA SER A 3 7.15 -19.40 -7.75
C SER A 3 6.71 -18.27 -6.82
N ILE A 4 7.63 -17.35 -6.54
CA ILE A 4 7.30 -16.14 -5.80
C ILE A 4 6.43 -15.31 -6.75
N PRO A 5 5.18 -14.96 -6.37
CA PRO A 5 4.34 -14.11 -7.19
C PRO A 5 4.99 -12.74 -7.38
N ASP A 6 4.60 -12.03 -8.43
CA ASP A 6 5.04 -10.65 -8.63
C ASP A 6 4.82 -9.84 -7.33
N ARG A 7 5.86 -9.11 -6.90
CA ARG A 7 5.87 -8.35 -5.65
C ARG A 7 4.76 -7.29 -5.63
N SER A 8 4.49 -6.66 -6.77
CA SER A 8 3.42 -5.67 -6.92
C SER A 8 2.05 -6.29 -6.69
N VAL A 9 1.81 -7.47 -7.27
CA VAL A 9 0.56 -8.23 -7.11
C VAL A 9 0.38 -8.69 -5.67
N THR A 10 1.47 -9.12 -5.02
CA THR A 10 1.45 -9.55 -3.62
C THR A 10 1.08 -8.38 -2.69
N ILE A 11 1.75 -7.23 -2.84
CA ILE A 11 1.46 -6.04 -2.03
C ILE A 11 0.03 -5.53 -2.28
N SER A 12 -0.43 -5.47 -3.54
CA SER A 12 -1.82 -5.06 -3.83
C SER A 12 -2.83 -5.91 -3.06
N ARG A 13 -2.67 -7.24 -3.08
CA ARG A 13 -3.58 -8.15 -2.36
C ARG A 13 -3.49 -8.04 -0.83
N MET A 14 -2.35 -7.61 -0.31
CA MET A 14 -2.18 -7.33 1.12
C MET A 14 -2.90 -6.02 1.49
N MET A 15 -2.75 -4.98 0.67
CA MET A 15 -3.42 -3.70 0.84
C MET A 15 -4.95 -3.82 0.76
N ASP A 16 -5.47 -4.60 -0.20
CA ASP A 16 -6.92 -4.83 -0.35
C ASP A 16 -7.55 -5.41 0.92
N ARG A 17 -6.83 -6.28 1.65
CA ARG A 17 -7.31 -6.84 2.93
C ARG A 17 -7.39 -5.81 4.05
N MET A 18 -6.64 -4.73 3.94
CA MET A 18 -6.57 -3.65 4.93
C MET A 18 -7.36 -2.41 4.51
N ALA A 19 -8.01 -2.41 3.34
CA ALA A 19 -8.71 -1.26 2.77
C ALA A 19 -9.69 -0.55 3.74
N HIS A 20 -10.36 -1.32 4.61
CA HIS A 20 -11.26 -0.80 5.64
C HIS A 20 -10.59 0.14 6.66
N ARG A 21 -9.26 0.16 6.75
CA ARG A 21 -8.48 1.00 7.68
C ARG A 21 -8.10 2.36 7.12
N GLY A 22 -8.36 2.59 5.83
CA GLY A 22 -7.99 3.83 5.15
C GLY A 22 -8.62 3.89 3.76
N PRO A 23 -9.94 4.18 3.70
CA PRO A 23 -10.69 4.18 2.46
C PRO A 23 -10.37 5.37 1.55
N ASP A 24 -9.61 6.35 2.03
CA ASP A 24 -9.44 7.63 1.35
C ASP A 24 -8.36 7.57 0.27
N ASP A 25 -7.28 6.80 0.50
CA ASP A 25 -6.15 6.77 -0.41
C ASP A 25 -5.24 5.53 -0.22
N LYS A 26 -4.41 5.23 -1.22
CA LYS A 26 -3.44 4.14 -1.20
C LYS A 26 -2.12 4.56 -1.84
N GLY A 27 -1.06 4.01 -1.28
CA GLY A 27 0.30 4.30 -1.69
C GLY A 27 1.15 3.04 -1.84
N THR A 28 2.11 3.08 -2.77
CA THR A 28 3.14 2.04 -2.89
C THR A 28 4.51 2.60 -3.22
N HIS A 29 5.54 2.02 -2.59
CA HIS A 29 6.93 2.30 -2.91
C HIS A 29 7.72 1.00 -3.12
N ASN A 30 8.49 0.93 -4.21
CA ASN A 30 9.32 -0.22 -4.56
C ASN A 30 10.80 0.17 -4.55
N GLY A 31 11.57 -0.46 -3.66
CA GLY A 31 13.01 -0.32 -3.58
C GLY A 31 13.73 -1.60 -3.99
N ASN A 32 15.07 -1.55 -4.01
CA ASN A 32 15.90 -2.69 -4.45
C ASN A 32 15.68 -3.96 -3.63
N PHE A 33 15.37 -3.82 -2.33
CA PHE A 33 15.24 -4.95 -1.38
C PHE A 33 13.97 -4.88 -0.53
N HIS A 34 13.04 -3.97 -0.84
CA HIS A 34 11.82 -3.80 -0.07
C HIS A 34 10.66 -3.33 -0.94
N PHE A 35 9.45 -3.54 -0.45
CA PHE A 35 8.23 -2.99 -1.03
C PHE A 35 7.31 -2.56 0.10
N PHE A 36 6.85 -1.31 0.08
CA PHE A 36 5.87 -0.77 1.02
C PHE A 36 4.53 -0.57 0.33
N GLY A 37 3.45 -0.78 1.08
CA GLY A 37 2.10 -0.43 0.71
C GLY A 37 1.41 0.25 1.88
N ASN A 38 0.78 1.40 1.65
CA ASN A 38 0.05 2.17 2.64
C ASN A 38 -1.43 2.30 2.25
N ILE A 39 -2.30 2.26 3.27
CA ILE A 39 -3.75 2.49 3.14
C ILE A 39 -4.08 3.62 4.11
N ARG A 40 -4.56 4.76 3.59
CA ARG A 40 -4.64 6.03 4.32
C ARG A 40 -6.08 6.34 4.73
N LEU A 41 -6.27 6.59 6.03
CA LEU A 41 -7.41 7.35 6.56
C LEU A 41 -6.93 8.79 6.78
N ALA A 42 -7.43 9.72 5.98
CA ALA A 42 -7.03 11.12 6.02
C ALA A 42 -7.70 11.84 7.20
N VAL A 43 -6.93 12.14 8.25
CA VAL A 43 -7.41 12.84 9.46
C VAL A 43 -6.79 14.23 9.62
N ILE A 44 -5.50 14.37 9.27
CA ILE A 44 -4.75 15.63 9.33
C ILE A 44 -4.10 15.86 7.96
N ASP A 45 -4.10 17.13 7.52
CA ASP A 45 -3.59 17.56 6.21
C ASP A 45 -4.18 16.71 5.08
N ILE A 46 -5.50 16.83 4.90
CA ILE A 46 -6.27 16.01 3.98
C ILE A 46 -5.71 16.13 2.55
N GLU A 47 -5.35 17.35 2.14
CA GLU A 47 -4.92 17.68 0.78
C GLU A 47 -3.50 17.22 0.44
N TYR A 48 -2.51 17.38 1.35
CA TYR A 48 -1.10 17.15 1.02
C TYR A 48 -0.45 15.99 1.80
N GLY A 49 -1.16 15.40 2.76
CA GLY A 49 -0.64 14.32 3.62
C GLY A 49 -0.60 12.91 3.00
N HIS A 50 -0.49 12.78 1.67
CA HIS A 50 -0.33 11.48 1.00
C HIS A 50 0.93 10.74 1.51
N GLN A 51 0.82 9.41 1.66
CA GLN A 51 1.86 8.54 2.22
C GLN A 51 2.09 7.40 1.25
N PRO A 52 3.36 7.02 1.04
CA PRO A 52 3.85 6.67 -0.28
C PRO A 52 3.16 5.47 -0.87
#